data_AF-A0A2H5BFG0-F1
#
_entry.id   AF-A0A2H5BFG0-F1
#
_cell.length_a   1.000
_cell.length_b   1.000
_cell.length_c   1.000
_cell.angle_alpha   90.00
_cell.angle_beta   90.00
_cell.angle_gamma   90.00
#
_symmetry.space_group_name_H-M   'P 1'
#
loop_
_entity.id
_entity.type
_entity.pdbx_description
1 polymer ?
#
loop_
_entity_poly.entity_id
_entity_poly.type
_entity_poly.pdbx_seq_one_letter_code
_entity_poly.pdbx_strand_id
1 'polypeptide(L)' 'YSDYPDSYSSWNMISSLGSYLSLVAMMIFILMILEAFVSKRVSMFNMSMPSSIEWQHPMPPADHSYDDTPLLANY' A
#
# COMPACT_ATOMS: atom_id res chain seq x y z
N TYR A 1 26.27 -17.83 21.81
CA TYR A 1 25.96 -16.64 22.63
C TYR A 1 24.80 -15.94 21.99
N SER A 2 23.62 -16.13 22.56
CA SER A 2 22.35 -15.55 22.11
C SER A 2 21.64 -14.82 23.25
N ASP A 3 22.21 -14.86 24.46
CA ASP A 3 21.65 -14.21 25.63
C ASP A 3 22.02 -12.73 25.67
N TYR A 4 21.06 -11.96 26.15
CA TYR A 4 21.17 -10.54 26.42
C TYR A 4 21.08 -10.32 27.94
N PRO A 5 21.68 -9.24 28.48
CA PRO A 5 21.55 -8.90 29.90
C PRO A 5 20.08 -8.81 30.35
N ASP A 6 19.80 -9.22 31.59
CA ASP A 6 18.44 -9.26 32.15
C ASP A 6 17.70 -7.90 32.08
N SER A 7 18.44 -6.79 32.08
CA SER A 7 17.90 -5.43 31.91
C SER A 7 17.15 -5.20 30.59
N TYR A 8 17.41 -6.01 29.55
CA TYR A 8 16.74 -5.91 28.24
C TYR A 8 15.57 -6.89 28.07
N SER A 9 15.30 -7.74 29.06
CA SER A 9 14.28 -8.78 28.98
C SER A 9 12.86 -8.24 28.70
N SER A 10 12.47 -7.15 29.36
CA SER A 10 11.16 -6.53 29.19
C SER A 10 10.96 -5.99 27.76
N TRP A 11 11.94 -5.27 27.23
CA TRP A 11 11.90 -4.72 25.88
C TRP A 11 11.92 -5.79 24.81
N ASN A 12 12.70 -6.86 24.99
CA ASN A 12 12.73 -8.00 24.07
C ASN A 12 11.40 -8.78 24.07
N MET A 13 10.73 -8.89 25.22
CA MET A 13 9.41 -9.50 25.29
C MET A 13 8.37 -8.69 24.51
N ILE A 14 8.34 -7.36 24.68
CA ILE A 14 7.44 -6.47 23.94
C ILE A 14 7.75 -6.52 22.43
N SER A 15 9.03 -6.47 22.07
CA SER A 15 9.47 -6.56 20.66
C SER A 15 9.02 -7.87 20.01
N SER A 16 9.15 -8.99 20.72
CA SER A 16 8.72 -10.30 20.25
C SER A 16 7.20 -10.37 20.05
N LEU A 17 6.42 -9.83 21.00
CA LEU A 17 4.96 -9.71 20.86
C LEU A 17 4.58 -8.86 19.63
N GLY A 18 5.28 -7.74 19.42
CA GLY A 18 5.11 -6.91 18.24
C GLY A 18 5.40 -7.64 16.92
N SER A 19 6.39 -8.53 16.90
CA SER A 19 6.70 -9.34 15.71
C SER A 19 5.57 -10.32 15.35
N TYR A 20 4.93 -10.95 16.35
CA TYR A 20 3.78 -11.82 16.11
C TYR A 20 2.57 -11.05 15.56
N LEU A 21 2.29 -9.87 16.11
CA LEU A 21 1.24 -8.99 15.60
C LEU A 21 1.53 -8.55 14.16
N SER A 22 2.79 -8.23 13.85
CA SER A 22 3.20 -7.83 12.50
C SER A 22 3.03 -8.97 11.50
N LEU A 23 3.36 -10.20 11.91
CA LEU A 23 3.14 -11.40 11.10
C LEU A 23 1.66 -11.61 10.79
N VAL A 24 0.79 -11.50 11.80
CA VAL A 24 -0.66 -11.61 11.60
C VAL A 24 -1.18 -10.51 10.68
N ALA A 25 -0.75 -9.26 10.87
CA ALA A 25 -1.13 -8.14 10.01
C ALA A 25 -0.72 -8.37 8.55
N MET A 26 0.49 -8.88 8.31
CA MET A 26 0.97 -9.23 6.96
C MET A 26 0.12 -10.33 6.32
N MET A 27 -0.24 -11.37 7.07
CA MET A 27 -1.12 -12.44 6.56
C MET A 27 -2.48 -11.89 6.15
N ILE A 28 -3.08 -11.02 6.97
CA ILE A 28 -4.35 -10.36 6.65
C ILE A 28 -4.20 -9.46 5.42
N PHE A 29 -3.09 -8.72 5.30
CA PHE A 29 -2.82 -7.87 4.14
C PHE A 29 -2.78 -8.66 2.83
N ILE A 30 -2.13 -9.82 2.81
CA ILE A 30 -2.10 -10.72 1.64
C ILE A 30 -3.52 -11.20 1.30
N LEU A 31 -4.34 -11.54 2.30
CA LEU A 31 -5.72 -11.95 2.08
C LEU A 31 -6.59 -10.81 1.52
N MET A 32 -6.39 -9.57 1.96
CA MET A 32 -7.09 -8.40 1.41
C MET A 32 -6.74 -8.18 -0.06
N ILE A 33 -5.46 -8.30 -0.44
CA ILE A 33 -5.04 -8.20 -1.84
C ILE A 33 -5.68 -9.31 -2.69
N LEU A 34 -5.66 -10.55 -2.19
CA LEU A 34 -6.24 -11.69 -2.90
C LEU A 34 -7.75 -11.50 -3.10
N GLU A 35 -8.46 -11.07 -2.05
CA GLU A 35 -9.90 -10.78 -2.13
C GLU A 35 -10.20 -9.66 -3.14
N ALA A 36 -9.35 -8.62 -3.21
CA ALA A 36 -9.51 -7.55 -4.18
C ALA A 36 -9.38 -8.06 -5.63
N PHE A 37 -8.40 -8.93 -5.91
CA PHE A 37 -8.23 -9.52 -7.25
C PHE A 37 -9.36 -10.49 -7.64
N VAL A 38 -9.91 -11.23 -6.67
CA VAL A 38 -11.03 -12.15 -6.91
C VAL A 38 -12.33 -11.39 -7.15
N SER A 39 -12.60 -10.35 -6.35
CA SER A 39 -13.86 -9.59 -6.40
C SER A 39 -13.96 -8.63 -7.59
N LYS A 40 -12.82 -8.17 -8.15
CA LYS A 40 -12.75 -7.30 -9.35
C LYS A 40 -13.68 -6.08 -9.28
N ARG A 41 -13.77 -5.45 -8.12
CA ARG A 41 -14.61 -4.25 -7.91
C ARG A 41 -14.00 -3.05 -8.63
N VAL A 42 -14.75 -2.46 -9.57
CA VAL A 42 -14.34 -1.26 -10.31
C VAL A 42 -14.60 0.00 -9.47
N SER A 43 -13.69 0.97 -9.50
CA SER A 43 -13.87 2.26 -8.85
C SER A 43 -14.92 3.10 -9.57
N MET A 44 -15.99 3.50 -8.87
CA MET A 44 -17.08 4.30 -9.44
C MET A 44 -16.78 5.80 -9.44
N PHE A 45 -16.08 6.30 -8.43
CA PHE A 45 -15.74 7.71 -8.27
C PHE A 45 -14.33 7.86 -7.72
N ASN A 46 -13.60 8.84 -8.22
CA ASN A 46 -12.28 9.19 -7.70
C ASN A 46 -12.39 10.37 -6.73
N MET A 47 -11.83 10.23 -5.53
CA MET A 47 -11.73 11.30 -4.52
C MET A 47 -10.33 11.91 -4.45
N SER A 48 -9.46 11.60 -5.40
CA SER A 48 -8.11 12.13 -5.47
C SER A 48 -8.09 13.64 -5.78
N MET A 49 -6.94 14.25 -5.52
CA MET A 49 -6.72 15.65 -5.90
C MET A 49 -6.73 15.79 -7.44
N PRO A 50 -7.43 16.81 -7.99
CA PRO A 50 -7.44 17.05 -9.43
C PRO A 50 -6.11 17.61 -9.96
N SER A 51 -5.19 17.97 -9.07
CA SER A 51 -3.89 18.54 -9.41
C SER A 51 -2.88 17.52 -9.93
N SER A 52 -3.06 16.21 -9.70
CA SER A 52 -2.20 15.19 -10.30
C SER A 52 -2.87 14.49 -11.48
N ILE A 53 -2.15 14.45 -12.60
CA ILE A 53 -2.62 13.93 -13.90
C ILE A 53 -2.83 12.41 -13.87
N GLU A 54 -2.19 11.69 -12.96
CA GLU A 54 -2.31 10.22 -12.80
C GLU A 54 -3.77 9.78 -12.59
N TRP A 55 -4.57 10.63 -11.94
CA TRP A 55 -5.96 10.35 -11.58
C TRP A 55 -6.98 10.71 -12.66
N GLN A 56 -6.52 11.34 -13.74
CA GLN A 56 -7.36 11.69 -14.90
C GLN A 56 -7.44 10.53 -15.90
N HIS A 57 -6.60 9.50 -15.74
CA HIS A 57 -6.61 8.30 -16.57
C HIS A 57 -7.72 7.32 -16.18
N PRO A 58 -8.17 6.46 -17.11
CA PRO A 58 -9.01 5.31 -16.77
C PRO A 58 -8.27 4.33 -15.85
N MET A 59 -9.03 3.49 -15.13
CA MET A 59 -8.49 2.43 -14.29
C MET A 59 -8.91 1.06 -14.88
N PRO A 60 -8.00 0.30 -15.53
CA PRO A 60 -6.56 0.52 -15.69
C PRO A 60 -6.22 1.56 -16.77
N PRO A 61 -5.01 2.19 -16.70
CA PRO A 61 -4.54 3.10 -17.74
C PRO A 61 -4.30 2.36 -19.06
N ALA A 62 -4.32 3.11 -20.18
CA ALA A 62 -3.94 2.57 -21.48
C ALA A 62 -2.43 2.30 -21.56
N ASP A 63 -2.01 1.37 -22.43
CA ASP A 63 -0.58 1.08 -22.66
C ASP A 63 0.16 2.31 -23.21
N HIS A 64 -0.51 3.08 -24.07
CA HIS A 64 -0.06 4.36 -24.60
C HIS A 64 -1.05 5.45 -24.20
N SER A 65 -0.78 6.13 -23.08
CA SER A 65 -1.70 7.12 -22.50
C SER A 65 -1.65 8.50 -23.15
N TYR A 66 -0.55 8.85 -23.82
CA TYR A 66 -0.36 10.17 -24.42
C TYR A 66 0.24 10.03 -25.81
N ASP A 67 -0.37 10.70 -26.79
CA ASP A 67 0.19 10.83 -28.14
C ASP A 67 1.38 11.81 -28.16
N ASP A 68 1.32 12.84 -27.31
CA ASP A 68 2.35 13.88 -27.16
C ASP A 68 2.65 14.18 -25.69
N THR A 69 3.79 14.81 -25.42
CA THR A 69 4.19 15.17 -24.04
C THR A 69 3.16 16.12 -23.39
N PRO A 70 2.64 15.81 -22.19
CA PRO A 70 1.66 16.65 -21.53
C PRO A 70 2.25 18.03 -21.21
N LEU A 71 1.52 19.09 -21.57
CA LEU A 71 1.94 20.47 -21.36
C LEU A 71 1.51 20.97 -19.97
N LEU A 72 2.46 21.58 -19.26
CA LEU A 72 2.17 22.32 -18.04
C LEU A 72 1.73 23.74 -18.43
N ALA A 73 0.42 23.98 -18.49
CA ALA A 73 -0.11 25.32 -18.61
C ALA A 73 -0.25 25.93 -17.20
N ASN A 74 0.59 26.90 -16.87
CA ASN A 74 0.37 27.75 -15.70
C ASN A 74 -0.77 28.71 -16.04
N TYR A 75 -1.96 28.47 -15.50
CA TYR A 75 -3.05 29.43 -15.47
C TYR A 75 -3.08 30.15 -14.12
#